data_AF-A0A6N7WLD4-F1
#
_entry.id   AF-A0A6N7WLD4-F1
#
_cell.length_a   1.000
_cell.length_b   1.000
_cell.length_c   1.000
_cell.angle_alpha   90.00
_cell.angle_beta   90.00
_cell.angle_gamma   90.00
#
_symmetry.space_group_name_H-M   'P 1'
#
loop_
_entity.id
_entity.type
_entity.pdbx_description
1 polymer ?
#
loop_
_entity_poly.entity_id
_entity_poly.type
_entity_poly.pdbx_seq_one_letter_code
_entity_poly.pdbx_strand_id
1 'polypeptide(L)'
;MSEWIKIRVKDFYKDAIGETEYTYVTREVYEALANTFRKEAHAEEMRDLRHTTADGYVEGDTEDLMMDTGESLEDMVIRQMELEVLQKAMQSLTEVQRERLHLYFFEGMTTREIAEKIGVSQNVVWKSIQGAVNNLKKFFE
;
A
#
# COMPACT_ATOMS: atom_id res chain seq x y z
N MET A 1 37.28 28.50 -20.39
CA MET A 1 36.85 27.57 -21.46
C MET A 1 35.42 27.22 -21.15
N SER A 2 34.48 27.52 -22.04
CA SER A 2 33.06 27.22 -21.79
C SER A 2 32.87 25.70 -21.72
N GLU A 3 32.26 25.21 -20.65
CA GLU A 3 31.93 23.79 -20.52
C GLU A 3 30.77 23.45 -21.46
N TRP A 4 31.02 22.53 -22.39
CA TRP A 4 30.02 22.03 -23.33
C TRP A 4 29.48 20.70 -22.82
N ILE A 5 28.16 20.62 -22.68
CA ILE A 5 27.42 19.46 -22.20
C ILE A 5 26.79 18.77 -23.40
N LYS A 6 27.04 17.47 -23.55
CA LYS A 6 26.42 16.65 -24.59
C LYS A 6 25.02 16.23 -24.13
N ILE A 7 24.00 16.56 -24.91
CA ILE A 7 22.60 16.20 -24.65
C ILE A 7 22.01 15.41 -25.80
N ARG A 8 21.01 14.58 -25.52
CA ARG A 8 20.17 13.95 -26.55
C ARG A 8 18.97 14.86 -26.84
N VAL A 9 18.71 15.13 -28.11
CA VAL A 9 17.67 16.10 -28.50
C VAL A 9 16.27 15.61 -28.13
N LYS A 10 16.01 14.30 -28.28
CA LYS A 10 14.73 13.66 -27.95
C LYS A 10 14.37 13.74 -26.45
N ASP A 11 15.35 13.87 -25.56
CA ASP A 11 15.09 13.98 -24.12
C ASP A 11 14.41 15.33 -23.76
N PHE A 12 14.49 16.32 -24.65
CA PHE A 12 13.89 17.63 -24.46
C PHE A 12 12.80 17.92 -25.52
N TYR A 13 12.88 17.40 -26.73
CA TYR A 13 11.87 17.69 -27.76
C TYR A 13 11.15 16.40 -28.19
N LYS A 14 9.90 16.21 -27.71
CA LYS A 14 9.07 15.03 -27.99
C LYS A 14 8.83 14.81 -29.49
N ASP A 15 8.79 15.90 -30.28
CA ASP A 15 8.59 15.87 -31.74
C ASP A 15 9.89 15.73 -32.55
N ALA A 16 11.05 15.57 -31.90
CA ALA A 16 12.33 15.44 -32.61
C ALA A 16 12.41 14.12 -33.39
N ILE A 17 12.72 14.21 -34.68
CA ILE A 17 12.79 13.05 -35.57
C ILE A 17 14.20 12.45 -35.50
N GLY A 18 14.36 11.38 -34.70
CA GLY A 18 15.60 10.61 -34.59
C GLY A 18 15.95 10.26 -33.14
N GLU A 19 16.03 8.97 -32.83
CA GLU A 19 16.27 8.51 -31.44
C GLU A 19 17.71 8.69 -30.95
N THR A 20 18.64 8.96 -31.87
CA THR A 20 20.10 8.89 -31.62
C THR A 20 20.82 10.21 -31.88
N GLU A 21 20.09 11.33 -32.03
CA GLU A 21 20.69 12.63 -32.30
C GLU A 21 21.15 13.32 -31.01
N TYR A 22 22.43 13.70 -31.00
CA TYR A 22 23.07 14.37 -29.87
C TYR A 22 23.62 15.73 -30.30
N THR A 23 23.50 16.72 -29.44
CA THR A 23 24.07 18.07 -29.64
C THR A 23 24.86 18.50 -28.40
N TYR A 24 25.69 19.53 -28.57
CA TYR A 24 26.49 20.12 -27.49
C TYR A 24 25.92 21.50 -27.17
N VAL A 25 25.56 21.68 -25.90
CA VAL A 25 25.04 22.95 -25.40
C VAL A 25 25.96 23.49 -24.32
N THR A 26 25.96 24.80 -24.12
CA THR A 26 26.65 25.38 -22.96
C THR A 26 25.89 25.05 -21.68
N ARG A 27 26.59 25.09 -20.54
CA ARG A 27 25.99 24.85 -19.23
C ARG A 27 24.77 25.74 -18.94
N GLU A 28 24.83 27.01 -19.29
CA GLU A 28 23.70 27.96 -19.11
C GLU A 28 22.45 27.52 -19.90
N VAL A 29 22.65 27.06 -21.13
CA VAL A 29 21.57 26.56 -21.99
C VAL A 29 21.01 25.24 -21.45
N TYR A 30 21.87 24.36 -20.95
CA TYR A 30 21.44 23.12 -20.31
C TYR A 30 20.60 23.38 -19.06
N GLU A 31 21.04 24.29 -18.19
CA GLU A 31 20.31 24.63 -16.96
C GLU A 31 18.96 25.28 -17.26
N ALA A 32 18.89 26.15 -18.29
CA ALA A 32 17.64 26.72 -18.76
C ALA A 32 16.66 25.64 -19.26
N LEU A 33 17.13 24.73 -20.12
CA LEU A 33 16.33 23.60 -20.62
C LEU A 33 15.88 22.68 -19.47
N ALA A 34 16.80 22.22 -18.63
CA ALA A 34 16.47 21.34 -17.51
C ALA A 34 15.42 21.96 -16.58
N ASN A 35 15.49 23.28 -16.33
CA ASN A 35 14.52 23.98 -15.51
C ASN A 35 13.16 24.12 -16.20
N THR A 36 13.09 24.39 -17.51
CA THR A 36 11.81 24.46 -18.22
C THR A 36 11.13 23.10 -18.27
N PHE A 37 11.87 22.03 -18.55
CA PHE A 37 11.31 20.68 -18.63
C PHE A 37 10.88 20.12 -17.28
N ARG A 38 11.62 20.39 -16.20
CA ARG A 38 11.18 20.03 -14.85
C ARG A 38 9.87 20.73 -14.49
N LYS A 39 9.74 22.03 -14.82
CA LYS A 39 8.51 22.79 -14.60
C LYS A 39 7.35 22.30 -15.49
N GLU A 40 7.63 21.90 -16.72
CA GLU A 40 6.62 21.46 -17.67
C GLU A 40 6.13 20.03 -17.38
N ALA A 41 7.03 19.11 -17.01
CA ALA A 41 6.67 17.77 -16.53
C ALA A 41 5.86 17.84 -15.24
N HIS A 42 6.27 18.70 -14.30
CA HIS A 42 5.50 18.96 -13.10
C HIS A 42 4.14 19.60 -13.43
N ALA A 43 4.07 20.53 -14.39
CA ALA A 43 2.81 21.10 -14.85
C ALA A 43 1.91 20.11 -15.63
N GLU A 44 2.48 19.06 -16.23
CA GLU A 44 1.77 17.96 -16.89
C GLU A 44 1.18 17.01 -15.83
N GLU A 45 1.98 16.58 -14.84
CA GLU A 45 1.50 15.85 -13.65
C GLU A 45 0.39 16.63 -12.90
N MET A 46 0.57 17.94 -12.76
CA MET A 46 -0.41 18.84 -12.12
C MET A 46 -1.67 19.09 -12.97
N ARG A 47 -1.65 18.81 -14.28
CA ARG A 47 -2.85 18.87 -15.14
C ARG A 47 -3.71 17.62 -15.00
N ASP A 48 -3.10 16.46 -14.88
CA ASP A 48 -3.82 15.21 -14.62
C ASP A 48 -4.51 15.23 -13.24
N LEU A 49 -3.84 15.76 -12.22
CA LEU A 49 -4.39 15.90 -10.86
C LEU A 49 -5.61 16.84 -10.78
N ARG A 50 -5.68 17.89 -11.61
CA ARG A 50 -6.83 18.82 -11.65
C ARG A 50 -8.13 18.19 -12.11
N HIS A 51 -8.08 17.03 -12.77
CA HIS A 51 -9.26 16.28 -13.18
C HIS A 51 -9.74 15.27 -12.12
N THR A 52 -8.99 15.08 -11.04
CA THR A 52 -9.28 14.10 -9.98
C THR A 52 -9.90 14.72 -8.73
N THR A 53 -9.61 15.98 -8.40
CA THR A 53 -10.09 16.65 -7.17
C THR A 53 -11.22 17.63 -7.43
N ALA A 54 -12.32 17.56 -6.67
CA ALA A 54 -13.53 18.36 -6.87
C ALA A 54 -13.34 19.89 -6.67
N ASP A 55 -12.40 20.32 -5.81
CA ASP A 55 -12.25 21.73 -5.40
C ASP A 55 -11.02 22.44 -5.99
N GLY A 56 -10.23 21.76 -6.83
CA GLY A 56 -8.98 22.29 -7.40
C GLY A 56 -7.78 22.26 -6.45
N TYR A 57 -6.58 22.41 -7.02
CA TYR A 57 -5.30 22.27 -6.32
C TYR A 57 -4.85 23.59 -5.67
N VAL A 58 -4.41 23.49 -4.41
CA VAL A 58 -3.72 24.55 -3.65
C VAL A 58 -2.32 24.04 -3.28
N GLU A 59 -1.29 24.76 -3.75
CA GLU A 59 0.13 24.46 -3.55
C GLU A 59 0.47 24.41 -2.05
N GLY A 60 1.15 23.35 -1.59
CA GLY A 60 1.41 23.08 -0.17
C GLY A 60 0.28 22.35 0.56
N ASP A 61 -0.96 22.85 0.49
CA ASP A 61 -2.08 22.28 1.26
C ASP A 61 -2.54 20.91 0.72
N THR A 62 -2.60 20.78 -0.61
CA THR A 62 -3.04 19.52 -1.25
C THR A 62 -1.96 18.43 -1.13
N GLU A 63 -0.70 18.84 -1.07
CA GLU A 63 0.46 17.96 -0.97
C GLU A 63 0.64 17.43 0.46
N ASP A 64 0.44 18.28 1.48
CA ASP A 64 0.39 17.85 2.88
C ASP A 64 -0.78 16.89 3.14
N LEU A 65 -1.96 17.15 2.56
CA LEU A 65 -3.11 16.24 2.62
C LEU A 65 -2.85 14.89 1.95
N MET A 66 -2.15 14.86 0.82
CA MET A 66 -1.79 13.63 0.10
C MET A 66 -0.63 12.86 0.76
N MET A 67 0.27 13.56 1.45
CA MET A 67 1.38 12.94 2.21
C MET A 67 0.91 12.30 3.52
N ASP A 68 -0.13 12.85 4.17
CA ASP A 68 -0.62 12.37 5.48
C ASP A 68 -1.56 11.15 5.35
N THR A 69 -2.14 10.91 4.17
CA THR A 69 -2.90 9.69 3.88
C THR A 69 -2.01 8.67 3.17
N GLY A 70 -1.07 8.08 3.89
CA GLY A 70 -0.26 6.96 3.37
C GLY A 70 -1.09 5.71 2.98
N GLU A 71 -2.40 5.69 3.26
CA GLU A 71 -3.38 4.73 2.77
C GLU A 71 -4.34 5.41 1.79
N SER A 72 -4.48 4.84 0.59
CA SER A 72 -5.51 5.27 -0.37
C SER A 72 -6.91 5.06 0.24
N LEU A 73 -7.91 5.81 -0.23
CA LEU A 73 -9.33 5.51 0.07
C LEU A 73 -9.67 4.06 -0.28
N GLU A 74 -9.07 3.53 -1.36
CA GLU A 74 -9.20 2.13 -1.75
C GLU A 74 -8.65 1.19 -0.67
N ASP A 75 -7.46 1.49 -0.13
CA ASP A 75 -6.83 0.69 0.94
C ASP A 75 -7.66 0.74 2.22
N MET A 76 -8.21 1.91 2.58
CA MET A 76 -9.10 2.05 3.75
C MET A 76 -10.35 1.19 3.60
N VAL A 77 -10.97 1.19 2.41
CA VAL A 77 -12.17 0.39 2.12
C VAL A 77 -11.82 -1.10 2.13
N ILE A 78 -10.70 -1.51 1.54
CA ILE A 78 -10.21 -2.90 1.58
C ILE A 78 -10.02 -3.36 3.03
N ARG A 79 -9.31 -2.57 3.84
CA ARG A 79 -9.10 -2.85 5.27
C ARG A 79 -10.41 -2.99 6.03
N GLN A 80 -11.39 -2.11 5.76
CA GLN A 80 -12.70 -2.20 6.39
C GLN A 80 -13.42 -3.50 6.01
N MET A 81 -13.40 -3.88 4.73
CA MET A 81 -13.97 -5.14 4.26
C MET A 81 -13.30 -6.36 4.90
N GLU A 82 -11.97 -6.38 4.98
CA GLU A 82 -11.21 -7.45 5.65
C GLU A 82 -11.58 -7.59 7.13
N LEU A 83 -11.72 -6.45 7.82
CA LEU A 83 -12.08 -6.42 9.23
C LEU A 83 -13.51 -6.92 9.46
N GLU A 84 -14.45 -6.58 8.58
CA GLU A 84 -15.82 -7.12 8.62
C GLU A 84 -15.85 -8.64 8.40
N VAL A 85 -15.06 -9.17 7.45
CA VAL A 85 -14.94 -10.61 7.22
C VAL A 85 -14.36 -11.30 8.46
N LEU A 86 -13.31 -10.74 9.05
CA LEU A 86 -12.70 -11.26 10.28
C LEU A 86 -13.69 -11.25 11.45
N GLN A 87 -14.46 -10.17 11.63
CA GLN A 87 -15.48 -10.11 12.67
C GLN A 87 -16.55 -11.19 12.49
N LYS A 88 -17.05 -11.38 11.27
CA LYS A 88 -18.02 -12.46 10.97
C LYS A 88 -17.43 -13.84 11.25
N ALA A 89 -16.17 -14.07 10.86
CA ALA A 89 -15.48 -15.32 11.13
C ALA A 89 -15.35 -15.58 12.65
N MET A 90 -14.97 -14.57 13.44
CA MET A 90 -14.85 -14.67 14.90
C MET A 90 -16.19 -14.84 15.63
N GLN A 91 -17.29 -14.31 15.06
CA GLN A 91 -18.65 -14.54 15.56
C GLN A 91 -19.17 -15.96 15.30
N SER A 92 -18.62 -16.66 14.29
CA SER A 92 -18.99 -18.05 13.99
C SER A 92 -18.45 -19.07 15.00
N LEU A 93 -17.48 -18.65 15.83
CA LEU A 93 -16.84 -19.50 16.83
C LEU A 93 -17.63 -19.54 18.13
N THR A 94 -17.69 -20.71 18.76
CA THR A 94 -18.19 -20.81 20.14
C THR A 94 -17.20 -20.20 21.11
N GLU A 95 -17.66 -19.83 22.32
CA GLU A 95 -16.78 -19.25 23.35
C GLU A 95 -15.61 -20.17 23.68
N VAL A 96 -15.87 -21.49 23.80
CA VAL A 96 -14.84 -22.51 24.04
C VAL A 96 -13.82 -22.58 22.90
N GLN A 97 -14.27 -22.42 21.64
CA GLN A 97 -13.38 -22.39 20.49
C GLN A 97 -12.50 -21.13 20.50
N ARG A 98 -13.09 -19.97 20.80
CA ARG A 98 -12.39 -18.68 20.87
C ARG A 98 -11.33 -18.67 21.97
N GLU A 99 -11.70 -19.09 23.18
CA GLU A 99 -10.80 -19.19 24.33
C GLU A 99 -9.60 -20.10 24.00
N ARG A 100 -9.84 -21.29 23.46
CA ARG A 100 -8.75 -22.24 23.16
C ARG A 100 -7.90 -21.81 21.98
N LEU A 101 -8.46 -21.13 20.98
CA LEU A 101 -7.69 -20.47 19.92
C LEU A 101 -6.77 -19.41 20.50
N HIS A 102 -7.27 -18.58 21.41
CA HIS A 102 -6.49 -17.52 22.06
C HIS A 102 -5.29 -18.11 22.80
N LEU A 103 -5.55 -19.10 23.67
CA LEU A 103 -4.49 -19.76 24.44
C LEU A 103 -3.43 -20.42 23.54
N TYR A 104 -3.85 -21.04 22.43
CA TYR A 104 -2.93 -21.76 21.56
C TYR A 104 -2.11 -20.85 20.65
N PHE A 105 -2.74 -19.90 19.95
CA PHE A 105 -2.05 -19.08 18.95
C PHE A 105 -1.48 -17.77 19.50
N PHE A 106 -2.10 -17.19 20.54
CA PHE A 106 -1.69 -15.89 21.08
C PHE A 106 -0.88 -16.04 22.37
N GLU A 107 -1.25 -16.97 23.27
CA GLU A 107 -0.45 -17.25 24.47
C GLU A 107 0.63 -18.34 24.23
N GLY A 108 0.61 -19.01 23.08
CA GLY A 108 1.62 -20.02 22.71
C GLY A 108 1.55 -21.32 23.51
N MET A 109 0.44 -21.58 24.23
CA MET A 109 0.28 -22.78 25.03
C MET A 109 0.07 -24.03 24.17
N THR A 110 0.64 -25.15 24.59
CA THR A 110 0.38 -26.45 23.96
C THR A 110 -1.02 -26.96 24.30
N THR A 111 -1.55 -27.87 23.47
CA THR A 111 -2.86 -28.50 23.74
C THR A 111 -2.93 -29.23 25.08
N ARG A 112 -1.78 -29.70 25.59
CA ARG A 112 -1.66 -30.35 26.90
C ARG A 112 -1.73 -29.33 28.04
N GLU A 113 -0.97 -28.24 27.95
CA GLU A 113 -1.00 -27.17 28.97
C GLU A 113 -2.40 -26.53 29.06
N ILE A 114 -3.06 -26.32 27.91
CA ILE A 114 -4.44 -25.82 27.86
C ILE A 114 -5.41 -26.81 28.54
N ALA A 115 -5.22 -28.10 28.29
CA ALA A 115 -6.04 -29.15 28.88
C ALA A 115 -5.88 -29.21 30.40
N GLU A 116 -4.64 -29.09 30.89
CA GLU A 116 -4.30 -29.01 32.32
C GLU A 116 -4.89 -27.73 32.95
N LYS A 117 -4.79 -26.57 32.27
CA LYS A 117 -5.33 -25.27 32.72
C LYS A 117 -6.86 -25.28 32.86
N ILE A 118 -7.57 -25.87 31.89
CA ILE A 118 -9.05 -25.88 31.84
C ILE A 118 -9.63 -27.09 32.59
N GLY A 119 -8.84 -28.14 32.85
CA GLY A 119 -9.31 -29.36 33.52
C GLY A 119 -10.09 -30.31 32.59
N VAL A 120 -9.71 -30.38 31.32
CA VAL A 120 -10.33 -31.27 30.30
C VAL A 120 -9.28 -32.18 29.67
N SER A 121 -9.68 -33.13 28.83
CA SER A 121 -8.71 -33.97 28.11
C SER A 121 -8.06 -33.23 26.94
N GLN A 122 -6.78 -33.54 26.67
CA GLN A 122 -6.03 -32.96 25.55
C GLN A 122 -6.76 -33.13 24.21
N ASN A 123 -7.38 -34.29 23.97
CA ASN A 123 -8.11 -34.57 22.73
C ASN A 123 -9.30 -33.63 22.54
N VAL A 124 -9.99 -33.24 23.62
CA VAL A 124 -11.11 -32.27 23.56
C VAL A 124 -10.60 -30.89 23.15
N VAL A 125 -9.46 -30.46 23.68
CA VAL A 125 -8.81 -29.20 23.29
C VAL A 125 -8.43 -29.24 21.81
N TRP A 126 -7.71 -30.30 21.39
CA TRP A 126 -7.28 -30.46 20.00
C TRP A 126 -8.46 -30.42 19.02
N LYS A 127 -9.53 -31.19 19.28
CA LYS A 127 -10.74 -31.20 18.44
C LYS A 127 -11.40 -29.82 18.35
N SER A 128 -11.47 -29.09 19.45
CA SER A 128 -12.09 -27.76 19.44
C SER A 128 -11.26 -26.74 18.65
N ILE A 129 -9.92 -26.77 18.76
CA ILE A 129 -9.03 -25.89 17.98
C ILE A 129 -9.16 -26.22 16.50
N GLN A 130 -9.11 -27.50 16.13
CA GLN A 130 -9.31 -27.93 14.74
C GLN A 130 -10.68 -27.51 14.19
N GLY A 131 -11.74 -27.69 14.96
CA GLY A 131 -13.08 -27.24 14.57
C GLY A 131 -13.14 -25.73 14.39
N ALA A 132 -12.44 -24.96 15.22
CA ALA A 132 -12.39 -23.51 15.11
C ALA A 132 -11.63 -23.06 13.85
N VAL A 133 -10.45 -23.64 13.58
CA VAL A 133 -9.68 -23.37 12.36
C VAL A 133 -10.49 -23.71 11.10
N ASN A 134 -11.17 -24.86 11.09
CA ASN A 134 -12.03 -25.25 9.96
C ASN A 134 -13.24 -24.33 9.77
N ASN A 135 -13.76 -23.73 10.84
CA ASN A 135 -14.80 -22.71 10.72
C ASN A 135 -14.25 -21.40 10.15
N LEU A 136 -13.08 -20.95 10.61
CA LEU A 136 -12.44 -19.74 10.11
C LEU A 136 -12.07 -19.84 8.63
N LYS A 137 -11.52 -20.99 8.18
CA LYS A 137 -11.13 -21.21 6.77
C LYS A 137 -12.26 -20.92 5.78
N LYS A 138 -13.52 -21.23 6.13
CA LYS A 138 -14.68 -20.99 5.26
C LYS A 138 -14.92 -19.51 4.91
N PHE A 139 -14.29 -18.57 5.62
CA PHE A 139 -14.42 -17.14 5.37
C PHE A 139 -13.26 -16.57 4.55
N PHE A 140 -12.17 -17.32 4.39
CA PHE A 140 -10.92 -16.86 3.77
C PHE A 140 -10.42 -17.79 2.64
N GLU A 141 -11.20 -18.82 2.29
CA GLU A 141 -11.08 -19.64 1.08
C GLU A 141 -12.03 -19.12 0.00
#